data_AF-A0AAV0R7C9-F1
#
_entry.id   AF-A0AAV0R7C9-F1
#
_cell.length_a   1.000
_cell.length_b   1.000
_cell.length_c   1.000
_cell.angle_alpha   90.00
_cell.angle_beta   90.00
_cell.angle_gamma   90.00
#
_symmetry.space_group_name_H-M   'P 1'
#
loop_
_entity.id
_entity.type
_entity.pdbx_description
1 polymer ?
#
loop_
_entity_poly.entity_id
_entity_poly.type
_entity_poly.pdbx_seq_one_letter_code
_entity_poly.pdbx_strand_id
1 'polypeptide(L)'
;MLAIGSLAYATGPDFEKYMPELFKYLEMGLQNFEEYQVCSVTVGVVGDICRALEAKILPYCDGIMTQLLKDLSSNQLHRSVKPPIFSCLGDIALAIGPDFEKYLMYATPMLQSAAELSSHTEGADDEMIEYTNALRSGILEAYSGILQGFKSSTKTQLLIPYAPHVLQYLDSIYKGKDM
;
A
#
# COMPACT_ATOMS: atom_id res chain seq x y z
N MET A 1 2.47 4.40 -18.16
CA MET A 1 2.25 4.57 -16.71
C MET A 1 3.41 5.29 -16.01
N LEU A 2 4.68 4.86 -16.13
CA LEU A 2 5.81 5.51 -15.43
C LEU A 2 5.97 7.02 -15.69
N ALA A 3 5.75 7.49 -16.92
CA ALA A 3 5.80 8.93 -17.24
C ALA A 3 4.73 9.75 -16.50
N ILE A 4 3.62 9.11 -16.11
CA ILE A 4 2.50 9.76 -15.42
C ILE A 4 2.89 10.04 -13.96
N GLY A 5 3.58 9.11 -13.30
CA GLY A 5 4.11 9.33 -11.94
C GLY A 5 5.10 10.50 -11.90
N SER A 6 6.04 10.55 -12.84
CA SER A 6 6.98 11.69 -12.97
C SER A 6 6.27 13.01 -13.26
N LEU A 7 5.24 12.99 -14.11
CA LEU A 7 4.45 14.19 -14.41
C LEU A 7 3.67 14.66 -13.18
N ALA A 8 3.03 13.74 -12.46
CA ALA A 8 2.31 14.04 -11.22
C ALA A 8 3.24 14.70 -10.20
N TYR A 9 4.44 14.13 -10.00
CA TYR A 9 5.46 14.71 -9.14
C TYR A 9 5.89 16.12 -9.58
N ALA A 10 6.13 16.32 -10.89
CA ALA A 10 6.56 17.61 -11.43
C ALA A 10 5.47 18.70 -11.35
N THR A 11 4.20 18.33 -11.52
CA THR A 11 3.08 19.28 -11.49
C THR A 11 2.47 19.45 -10.09
N GLY A 12 2.73 18.52 -9.17
CA GLY A 12 2.22 18.56 -7.80
C GLY A 12 0.69 18.72 -7.74
N PRO A 13 0.17 19.65 -6.92
CA PRO A 13 -1.27 19.84 -6.73
C PRO A 13 -2.06 20.24 -7.98
N ASP A 14 -1.39 20.73 -9.03
CA ASP A 14 -2.03 21.10 -10.31
C ASP A 14 -2.36 19.89 -11.19
N PHE A 15 -1.87 18.70 -10.82
CA PHE A 15 -2.19 17.45 -11.53
C PHE A 15 -3.67 17.06 -11.44
N GLU A 16 -4.39 17.61 -10.45
CA GLU A 16 -5.80 17.33 -10.16
C GLU A 16 -6.71 17.45 -11.39
N LYS A 17 -6.43 18.41 -12.29
CA LYS A 17 -7.21 18.63 -13.52
C LYS A 17 -7.24 17.44 -14.47
N TYR A 18 -6.26 16.53 -14.38
CA TYR A 18 -6.18 15.35 -15.22
C TYR A 18 -6.81 14.11 -14.58
N MET A 19 -7.10 14.14 -13.28
CA MET A 19 -7.64 13.00 -12.54
C MET A 19 -8.95 12.45 -13.09
N PRO A 20 -9.95 13.25 -13.52
CA PRO A 20 -11.21 12.69 -14.02
C PRO A 20 -11.07 11.77 -15.24
N GLU A 21 -10.15 12.08 -16.15
CA GLU A 21 -9.86 11.23 -17.30
C GLU A 21 -8.87 10.12 -16.94
N LEU A 22 -7.83 10.44 -16.18
CA LEU A 22 -6.80 9.48 -15.79
C LEU A 22 -7.36 8.34 -14.92
N PHE A 23 -8.32 8.64 -14.04
CA PHE A 23 -8.90 7.67 -13.11
C PHE A 23 -9.48 6.45 -13.82
N LYS A 24 -10.13 6.64 -14.98
CA LYS A 24 -10.66 5.54 -15.81
C LYS A 24 -9.55 4.55 -16.20
N TYR A 25 -8.37 5.06 -16.56
CA TYR A 25 -7.22 4.24 -16.92
C TYR A 25 -6.55 3.60 -15.70
N LEU A 26 -6.57 4.27 -14.54
CA LEU A 26 -6.11 3.68 -13.29
C LEU A 26 -6.99 2.49 -12.89
N GLU A 27 -8.31 2.63 -12.94
CA GLU A 27 -9.23 1.52 -12.67
C GLU A 27 -9.01 0.34 -13.61
N MET A 28 -8.87 0.60 -14.92
CA MET A 28 -8.55 -0.44 -15.90
C MET A 28 -7.21 -1.14 -15.62
N GLY A 29 -6.18 -0.37 -15.25
CA GLY A 29 -4.84 -0.91 -14.96
C GLY A 29 -4.81 -1.76 -13.69
N LEU A 30 -5.53 -1.34 -12.64
CA LEU A 30 -5.64 -2.10 -11.40
C LEU A 30 -6.46 -3.39 -11.58
N GLN A 31 -7.47 -3.39 -12.46
CA GLN A 31 -8.28 -4.58 -12.77
C GLN A 31 -7.62 -5.58 -13.72
N ASN A 32 -6.46 -5.24 -14.31
CA ASN A 32 -5.81 -6.11 -15.29
C ASN A 32 -5.00 -7.22 -14.59
N PHE A 33 -5.67 -8.35 -14.35
CA PHE A 33 -5.07 -9.54 -13.73
C PHE A 33 -4.18 -10.36 -14.69
N GLU A 34 -4.37 -10.22 -16.00
CA GLU A 34 -3.60 -10.97 -17.01
C GLU A 34 -2.17 -10.44 -17.13
N GLU A 35 -2.00 -9.12 -17.06
CA GLU A 35 -0.70 -8.46 -17.05
C GLU A 35 -0.37 -7.88 -15.66
N TYR A 36 0.05 -8.76 -14.75
CA TYR A 36 0.40 -8.39 -13.37
C TYR A 36 1.45 -7.27 -13.27
N GLN A 37 2.35 -7.15 -14.27
CA GLN A 37 3.32 -6.06 -14.35
C GLN A 37 2.64 -4.70 -14.55
N VAL A 38 1.58 -4.63 -15.36
CA VAL A 38 0.81 -3.40 -15.56
C VAL A 38 0.06 -3.04 -14.29
N CYS A 39 -0.55 -4.01 -13.60
CA CYS A 39 -1.16 -3.79 -12.30
C CYS A 39 -0.14 -3.24 -11.30
N SER A 40 1.03 -3.88 -11.16
CA SER A 40 2.11 -3.44 -10.27
C SER A 40 2.58 -2.01 -10.55
N VAL A 41 2.76 -1.65 -11.82
CA VAL A 41 3.17 -0.28 -12.19
C VAL A 41 2.04 0.72 -11.93
N THR A 42 0.79 0.32 -12.14
CA THR A 42 -0.38 1.17 -11.86
C THR A 42 -0.50 1.49 -10.38
N VAL A 43 -0.28 0.50 -9.52
CA VAL A 43 -0.22 0.68 -8.05
C VAL A 43 0.87 1.69 -7.67
N GLY A 44 2.06 1.59 -8.27
CA GLY A 44 3.13 2.58 -8.04
C GLY A 44 2.73 4.00 -8.44
N VAL A 45 2.07 4.16 -9.60
CA VAL A 45 1.56 5.46 -10.06
C VAL A 45 0.50 6.02 -9.11
N VAL A 46 -0.35 5.17 -8.52
CA VAL A 46 -1.31 5.61 -7.50
C VAL A 46 -0.57 6.19 -6.30
N GLY A 47 0.48 5.54 -5.80
CA GLY A 47 1.32 6.06 -4.73
C GLY A 47 1.94 7.42 -5.06
N ASP A 48 2.48 7.58 -6.27
CA ASP A 48 3.03 8.86 -6.74
C ASP A 48 1.97 9.97 -6.80
N ILE A 49 0.75 9.64 -7.26
CA ILE A 49 -0.38 10.57 -7.31
C ILE A 49 -0.83 10.96 -5.90
N CYS A 50 -0.88 10.00 -4.96
CA CYS A 50 -1.21 10.28 -3.56
C CYS A 50 -0.21 11.28 -2.96
N ARG A 51 1.09 11.12 -3.23
CA ARG A 51 2.13 12.05 -2.79
C ARG A 51 2.03 13.43 -3.45
N ALA A 52 1.65 13.49 -4.72
CA ALA A 52 1.56 14.74 -5.47
C ALA A 52 0.29 15.57 -5.13
N LEU A 53 -0.83 14.88 -4.89
CA LEU A 53 -2.13 15.52 -4.68
C LEU A 53 -2.50 15.71 -3.21
N GLU A 54 -1.87 14.96 -2.30
CA GLU A 54 -2.18 14.96 -0.87
C GLU A 54 -3.71 14.85 -0.66
N ALA A 55 -4.32 15.68 0.19
CA ALA A 55 -5.75 15.62 0.50
C ALA A 55 -6.69 15.73 -0.73
N LYS A 56 -6.22 16.25 -1.88
CA LYS A 56 -7.02 16.33 -3.11
C LYS A 56 -7.32 14.98 -3.75
N ILE A 57 -6.60 13.90 -3.37
CA ILE A 57 -6.90 12.56 -3.86
C ILE A 57 -8.17 11.97 -3.24
N LEU A 58 -8.66 12.54 -2.13
CA LEU A 58 -9.76 12.01 -1.31
C LEU A 58 -11.01 11.56 -2.11
N PRO A 59 -11.50 12.30 -3.14
CA PRO A 59 -12.67 11.89 -3.92
C PRO A 59 -12.49 10.57 -4.70
N TYR A 60 -11.24 10.19 -4.98
CA TYR A 60 -10.88 9.02 -5.77
C TYR A 60 -10.47 7.82 -4.89
N CYS A 61 -10.17 8.06 -3.61
CA CYS A 61 -9.66 7.03 -2.70
C CYS A 61 -10.61 5.85 -2.51
N ASP A 62 -11.92 6.06 -2.47
CA ASP A 62 -12.87 4.97 -2.23
C ASP A 62 -12.82 3.92 -3.35
N GLY A 63 -12.74 4.36 -4.61
CA GLY A 63 -12.59 3.46 -5.76
C GLY A 63 -11.24 2.75 -5.78
N ILE A 64 -10.16 3.49 -5.52
CA ILE A 64 -8.79 2.94 -5.45
C ILE A 64 -8.71 1.87 -4.35
N MET A 65 -9.14 2.19 -3.14
CA MET A 65 -9.09 1.28 -1.99
C MET A 65 -9.91 0.03 -2.22
N THR A 66 -11.10 0.16 -2.82
CA THR A 66 -11.93 -1.00 -3.19
C THR A 66 -11.17 -1.96 -4.10
N GLN A 67 -10.48 -1.43 -5.11
CA GLN A 67 -9.74 -2.24 -6.06
C GLN A 67 -8.48 -2.85 -5.42
N LEU A 68 -7.68 -2.07 -4.68
CA LEU A 68 -6.49 -2.58 -3.97
C LEU A 68 -6.82 -3.70 -2.99
N LEU A 69 -7.91 -3.58 -2.22
CA LEU A 69 -8.35 -4.61 -1.28
C LEU A 69 -8.84 -5.88 -2.00
N LYS A 70 -9.49 -5.73 -3.15
CA LYS A 70 -9.88 -6.85 -4.02
C LYS A 70 -8.65 -7.57 -4.55
N ASP A 71 -7.62 -6.83 -4.98
CA ASP A 71 -6.37 -7.36 -5.50
C ASP A 71 -5.61 -8.14 -4.41
N LEU A 72 -5.55 -7.63 -3.18
CA LEU A 72 -4.95 -8.34 -2.03
C LEU A 72 -5.69 -9.64 -1.68
N SER A 73 -7.02 -9.65 -1.83
CA SER A 73 -7.89 -10.81 -1.59
C SER A 73 -7.84 -11.85 -2.70
N SER A 74 -7.31 -11.50 -3.87
CA SER A 74 -7.31 -12.38 -5.04
C SER A 74 -6.22 -13.46 -4.93
N ASN A 75 -6.63 -14.71 -5.11
CA ASN A 75 -5.71 -15.85 -5.26
C ASN A 75 -5.16 -15.99 -6.68
N GLN A 76 -5.70 -15.26 -7.65
CA GLN A 76 -5.25 -15.26 -9.04
C GLN A 76 -4.15 -14.22 -9.29
N LEU A 77 -4.03 -13.21 -8.42
CA LEU A 77 -3.02 -12.18 -8.56
C LEU A 77 -1.63 -12.72 -8.23
N HIS A 78 -0.66 -12.41 -9.09
CA HIS A 78 0.72 -12.80 -8.87
C HIS A 78 1.25 -12.20 -7.56
N ARG A 79 1.94 -13.02 -6.76
CA ARG A 79 2.43 -12.65 -5.42
C ARG A 79 3.21 -11.34 -5.40
N SER A 80 3.98 -11.06 -6.45
CA SER A 80 4.84 -9.86 -6.57
C SER A 80 4.07 -8.53 -6.59
N VAL A 81 2.76 -8.54 -6.82
CA VAL A 81 1.94 -7.31 -6.84
C VAL A 81 1.50 -6.91 -5.43
N LYS A 82 1.46 -7.85 -4.48
CA LYS A 82 1.03 -7.58 -3.10
C LYS A 82 1.93 -6.59 -2.36
N PRO A 83 3.28 -6.69 -2.42
CA PRO A 83 4.15 -5.73 -1.73
C PRO A 83 3.93 -4.27 -2.18
N PRO A 84 3.90 -3.95 -3.50
CA PRO A 84 3.57 -2.60 -3.96
C PRO A 84 2.21 -2.10 -3.46
N ILE A 85 1.19 -2.96 -3.36
CA ILE A 85 -0.12 -2.56 -2.84
C ILE A 85 -0.01 -2.13 -1.38
N PHE A 86 0.73 -2.85 -0.54
CA PHE A 86 0.93 -2.44 0.85
C PHE A 86 1.64 -1.09 0.96
N SER A 87 2.72 -0.87 0.21
CA SER A 87 3.38 0.44 0.13
C SER A 87 2.39 1.55 -0.25
N CYS A 88 1.57 1.31 -1.26
CA CYS A 88 0.55 2.25 -1.72
C CYS A 88 -0.53 2.55 -0.66
N LEU A 89 -0.92 1.58 0.17
CA LEU A 89 -1.83 1.82 1.29
C LEU A 89 -1.22 2.82 2.29
N GLY A 90 0.09 2.74 2.52
CA GLY A 90 0.83 3.71 3.33
C GLY A 90 0.82 5.10 2.72
N ASP A 91 1.08 5.21 1.41
CA ASP A 91 1.03 6.49 0.68
C ASP A 91 -0.36 7.13 0.71
N ILE A 92 -1.42 6.34 0.55
CA ILE A 92 -2.81 6.82 0.67
C ILE A 92 -3.06 7.33 2.08
N ALA A 93 -2.70 6.55 3.10
CA ALA A 93 -2.88 6.94 4.50
C ALA A 93 -2.12 8.23 4.85
N LEU A 94 -0.92 8.42 4.29
CA LEU A 94 -0.15 9.64 4.44
C LEU A 94 -0.83 10.84 3.76
N ALA A 95 -1.39 10.63 2.56
CA ALA A 95 -2.03 11.69 1.77
C ALA A 95 -3.36 12.19 2.35
N ILE A 96 -4.21 11.28 2.87
CA ILE A 96 -5.55 11.63 3.37
C ILE A 96 -5.63 11.71 4.90
N GLY A 97 -4.57 11.29 5.61
CA GLY A 97 -4.49 11.34 7.06
C GLY A 97 -5.67 10.68 7.79
N PRO A 98 -6.41 11.40 8.66
CA PRO A 98 -7.46 10.82 9.50
C PRO A 98 -8.68 10.31 8.71
N ASP A 99 -8.85 10.69 7.45
CA ASP A 99 -9.89 10.15 6.57
C ASP A 99 -9.62 8.68 6.20
N PHE A 100 -8.41 8.18 6.45
CA PHE A 100 -8.06 6.78 6.28
C PHE A 100 -8.72 5.86 7.34
N GLU A 101 -9.32 6.43 8.39
CA GLU A 101 -9.97 5.66 9.47
C GLU A 101 -10.95 4.60 8.94
N LYS A 102 -11.75 4.94 7.93
CA LYS A 102 -12.73 4.02 7.34
C LYS A 102 -12.09 2.80 6.68
N TYR A 103 -10.83 2.89 6.29
CA TYR A 103 -10.09 1.81 5.66
C TYR A 103 -9.29 0.96 6.64
N LEU A 104 -9.01 1.46 7.86
CA LEU A 104 -8.20 0.74 8.86
C LEU A 104 -8.75 -0.66 9.17
N MET A 105 -10.06 -0.80 9.28
CA MET A 105 -10.70 -2.09 9.60
C MET A 105 -10.51 -3.14 8.49
N TYR A 106 -10.24 -2.72 7.25
CA TYR A 106 -10.03 -3.60 6.11
C TYR A 106 -8.54 -3.80 5.79
N ALA A 107 -7.74 -2.73 5.87
CA ALA A 107 -6.31 -2.77 5.57
C ALA A 107 -5.51 -3.51 6.66
N THR A 108 -5.87 -3.36 7.93
CA THR A 108 -5.08 -3.93 9.03
C THR A 108 -5.08 -5.46 9.07
N PRO A 109 -6.22 -6.16 8.89
CA PRO A 109 -6.22 -7.62 8.80
C PRO A 109 -5.37 -8.16 7.62
N MET A 110 -5.35 -7.43 6.50
CA MET A 110 -4.52 -7.78 5.34
C MET A 110 -3.03 -7.63 5.65
N LEU A 111 -2.63 -6.55 6.33
CA LEU A 111 -1.26 -6.35 6.79
C LEU A 111 -0.82 -7.44 7.76
N GLN A 112 -1.68 -7.81 8.73
CA GLN A 112 -1.40 -8.89 9.69
C GLN A 112 -1.23 -10.24 8.99
N SER A 113 -2.13 -10.58 8.07
CA SER A 113 -2.04 -11.83 7.31
C SER A 113 -0.76 -11.90 6.48
N ALA A 114 -0.36 -10.79 5.85
CA ALA A 114 0.88 -10.71 5.09
C ALA A 114 2.13 -10.76 5.98
N ALA A 115 2.07 -10.16 7.17
CA ALA A 115 3.13 -10.20 8.16
C ALA A 115 3.42 -11.64 8.62
N GLU A 116 2.37 -12.41 8.92
CA GLU A 116 2.47 -13.84 9.25
C GLU A 116 3.05 -14.68 8.11
N LEU A 117 2.65 -14.41 6.85
CA LEU A 117 3.23 -15.09 5.70
C LEU A 117 4.73 -14.79 5.55
N SER A 118 5.14 -13.56 5.83
CA SER A 118 6.55 -13.13 5.71
C SER A 118 7.48 -13.64 6.83
N SER A 119 6.94 -14.25 7.90
CA SER A 119 7.75 -14.82 8.99
C SER A 119 8.16 -16.27 8.74
N HIS A 120 7.63 -16.94 7.72
CA HIS A 120 7.90 -18.34 7.42
C HIS A 120 8.88 -18.47 6.24
N THR A 121 10.18 -18.25 6.50
CA THR A 121 11.24 -18.28 5.45
C THR A 121 12.24 -19.44 5.58
N GLU A 122 11.97 -20.42 6.43
CA GLU A 122 12.89 -21.56 6.62
C GLU A 122 13.03 -22.37 5.31
N GLY A 123 14.27 -22.46 4.79
CA GLY A 123 14.58 -23.23 3.56
C GLY A 123 14.16 -22.57 2.25
N ALA A 124 13.88 -21.26 2.26
CA ALA A 124 13.54 -20.49 1.07
C ALA A 124 14.73 -20.34 0.09
N ASP A 125 14.44 -20.40 -1.21
CA ASP A 125 15.41 -20.04 -2.26
C ASP A 125 15.60 -18.52 -2.36
N ASP A 126 16.60 -18.09 -3.13
CA ASP A 126 16.96 -16.67 -3.28
C ASP A 126 15.76 -15.82 -3.78
N GLU A 127 14.94 -16.35 -4.69
CA GLU A 127 13.75 -15.65 -5.20
C GLU A 127 12.68 -15.45 -4.11
N MET A 128 12.48 -16.46 -3.27
CA MET A 128 11.52 -16.39 -2.17
C MET A 128 12.01 -15.48 -1.04
N ILE A 129 13.32 -15.39 -0.81
CA ILE A 129 13.94 -14.42 0.09
C ILE A 129 13.72 -12.99 -0.44
N GLU A 130 13.96 -12.73 -1.72
CA GLU A 130 13.75 -11.41 -2.33
C GLU A 130 12.28 -10.99 -2.23
N TYR A 131 11.36 -11.88 -2.60
CA TYR A 131 9.93 -11.65 -2.46
C TYR A 131 9.53 -11.33 -1.01
N THR A 132 10.05 -12.10 -0.05
CA THR A 132 9.75 -11.89 1.37
C THR A 132 10.27 -10.55 1.87
N ASN A 133 11.46 -10.14 1.44
CA ASN A 133 12.03 -8.85 1.79
C ASN A 133 11.23 -7.69 1.18
N ALA A 134 10.77 -7.83 -0.06
CA ALA A 134 9.86 -6.87 -0.67
C ALA A 134 8.54 -6.78 0.13
N LEU A 135 7.96 -7.93 0.51
CA LEU A 135 6.75 -7.99 1.31
C LEU A 135 6.91 -7.31 2.68
N ARG A 136 8.02 -7.60 3.39
CA ARG A 136 8.38 -6.95 4.66
C ARG A 136 8.48 -5.44 4.49
N SER A 137 9.17 -4.98 3.45
CA SER A 137 9.33 -3.55 3.16
C SER A 137 7.97 -2.88 2.93
N GLY A 138 7.10 -3.46 2.11
CA GLY A 138 5.77 -2.92 1.84
C GLY A 138 4.87 -2.85 3.07
N ILE A 139 4.92 -3.87 3.95
CA ILE A 139 4.17 -3.87 5.23
C ILE A 139 4.69 -2.77 6.17
N LEU A 140 6.01 -2.61 6.29
CA LEU A 140 6.63 -1.60 7.14
C LEU A 140 6.35 -0.18 6.62
N GLU A 141 6.38 0.02 5.31
CA GLU A 141 5.99 1.27 4.66
C GLU A 141 4.51 1.58 4.90
N ALA A 142 3.63 0.59 4.81
CA ALA A 142 2.21 0.74 5.12
C ALA A 142 1.98 1.20 6.55
N TYR A 143 2.57 0.50 7.53
CA TYR A 143 2.46 0.89 8.93
C TYR A 143 3.06 2.28 9.18
N SER A 144 4.21 2.58 8.59
CA SER A 144 4.84 3.90 8.69
C SER A 144 3.92 5.00 8.16
N GLY A 145 3.34 4.82 6.96
CA GLY A 145 2.41 5.76 6.34
C GLY A 145 1.13 5.95 7.15
N ILE A 146 0.55 4.87 7.68
CA ILE A 146 -0.63 4.92 8.56
C ILE A 146 -0.32 5.67 9.86
N LEU A 147 0.77 5.33 10.55
CA LEU A 147 1.15 5.99 11.80
C LEU A 147 1.43 7.48 11.58
N GLN A 148 2.11 7.83 10.48
CA GLN A 148 2.42 9.22 10.11
C GLN A 148 1.16 10.01 9.73
N GLY A 149 0.26 9.42 8.93
CA GLY A 149 -1.01 10.06 8.53
C GLY A 149 -1.91 10.45 9.72
N PHE A 150 -1.82 9.70 10.82
CA PHE A 150 -2.58 9.98 12.05
C PHE A 150 -1.80 10.76 13.12
N LYS A 151 -0.51 11.06 12.90
CA LYS A 151 0.39 11.65 13.91
C LYS A 151 -0.12 12.99 14.48
N SER A 152 -0.74 13.81 13.65
CA SER A 152 -1.25 15.14 14.02
C SER A 152 -2.74 15.17 14.34
N SER A 153 -3.39 14.01 14.40
CA SER A 153 -4.84 13.88 14.60
C SER A 153 -5.18 13.49 16.04
N THR A 154 -6.34 13.92 16.53
CA THR A 154 -6.90 13.41 17.80
C THR A 154 -7.26 11.92 17.71
N LYS A 155 -7.33 11.36 16.50
CA LYS A 155 -7.66 9.96 16.21
C LYS A 155 -6.47 8.99 16.34
N THR A 156 -5.28 9.42 16.77
CA THR A 156 -4.15 8.50 17.00
C THR A 156 -4.50 7.37 17.96
N GLN A 157 -5.47 7.58 18.87
CA GLN A 157 -5.95 6.56 19.80
C GLN A 157 -6.52 5.32 19.09
N LEU A 158 -7.03 5.46 17.86
CA LEU A 158 -7.52 4.34 17.05
C LEU A 158 -6.40 3.38 16.64
N LEU A 159 -5.14 3.83 16.69
CA LEU A 159 -3.99 3.01 16.33
C LEU A 159 -3.43 2.19 17.50
N ILE A 160 -3.82 2.52 18.73
CA ILE A 160 -3.34 1.83 19.96
C ILE A 160 -3.59 0.32 19.90
N PRO A 161 -4.78 -0.19 19.50
CA PRO A 161 -5.03 -1.62 19.42
C PRO A 161 -4.11 -2.36 18.45
N TYR A 162 -3.55 -1.67 17.45
CA TYR A 162 -2.70 -2.26 16.42
C TYR A 162 -1.20 -2.22 16.79
N ALA A 163 -0.80 -1.38 17.74
CA ALA A 163 0.59 -1.24 18.16
C ALA A 163 1.25 -2.56 18.62
N PRO A 164 0.59 -3.44 19.40
CA PRO A 164 1.18 -4.73 19.79
C PRO A 164 1.54 -5.59 18.59
N HIS A 165 0.70 -5.62 17.56
CA HIS A 165 0.95 -6.41 16.35
C HIS A 165 2.14 -5.89 15.56
N VAL A 166 2.29 -4.56 15.43
CA VAL A 166 3.45 -3.95 14.78
C VAL A 166 4.73 -4.31 15.52
N LEU A 167 4.73 -4.24 16.85
CA LEU A 167 5.89 -4.59 17.67
C LEU A 167 6.23 -6.09 17.59
N GLN A 168 5.22 -6.96 17.63
CA GLN A 168 5.41 -8.40 17.44
C GLN A 168 6.01 -8.72 16.07
N TYR A 169 5.57 -8.01 15.03
CA TYR A 169 6.10 -8.18 13.69
C TYR A 169 7.56 -7.72 13.58
N LEU A 170 7.91 -6.58 14.19
CA LEU A 170 9.29 -6.12 14.24
C LEU A 170 10.21 -7.12 14.98
N ASP A 171 9.72 -7.69 16.08
CA ASP A 171 10.44 -8.73 16.83
C ASP A 171 10.62 -10.01 16.00
N SER A 172 9.62 -10.42 15.20
CA SER A 172 9.74 -11.59 14.32
C SER A 172 10.74 -11.37 13.20
N ILE A 173 10.78 -10.17 12.59
CA ILE A 173 11.80 -9.82 11.60
C ILE A 173 13.19 -9.83 12.23
N TYR A 174 13.34 -9.27 13.43
CA TYR A 174 14.62 -9.23 14.14
C TYR A 174 15.15 -10.65 14.42
N LYS A 175 14.30 -11.53 14.98
CA LYS A 175 14.67 -12.92 15.28
C LYS A 175 14.94 -13.75 14.03
N GLY A 176 14.23 -13.49 12.93
CA GLY A 176 14.47 -14.14 11.65
C GLY A 176 15.79 -13.76 10.96
N LYS A 177 16.57 -12.83 11.52
CA LYS A 177 17.91 -12.45 11.03
C LYS A 177 19.03 -13.37 11.56
N ASP A 178 18.76 -14.14 12.60
CA ASP A 178 19.70 -15.05 13.26
C ASP A 178 19.51 -16.53 12.87
N MET A 179 18.62 -16.82 11.90
CA MET A 179 18.39 -18.16 11.31
C MET A 179 18.87 -18.20 9.86
#